data_AF-A0A4Z1FUT2-F1
#
_entry.id   AF-A0A4Z1FUT2-F1
#
_cell.length_a   1.000
_cell.length_b   1.000
_cell.length_c   1.000
_cell.angle_alpha   90.00
_cell.angle_beta   90.00
_cell.angle_gamma   90.00
#
_symmetry.space_group_name_H-M   'P 1'
#
loop_
_entity.id
_entity.type
_entity.pdbx_description
1 polymer ?
#
loop_
_entity_poly.entity_id
_entity_poly.type
_entity_poly.pdbx_seq_one_letter_code
_entity_poly.pdbx_strand_id
1 'polypeptide(L)'
;MASPAPSVPDTQLNLTADEIALLRHHQVQAAVTAGSSSSRAASRASSQGLLLLDTTSLAALGRHFDHLTSQISARLDYLSEQSAIVAQQQYDNAGNAIVMADAEIARFHDILRQIDELELDFDRIRHIRDIVRSYRQRVEEMEQAVDRSASGHTSGSRHRHRHHHESSGSSRRHRR
;
A
#
# COMPACT_ATOMS: atom_id res chain seq x y z
N MET A 1 -1.48 16.68 55.19
CA MET A 1 -2.81 16.51 54.58
C MET A 1 -2.72 15.35 53.61
N ALA A 2 -3.12 14.14 54.01
CA ALA A 2 -3.00 12.94 53.19
C ALA A 2 -4.25 12.81 52.32
N SER A 3 -4.08 12.80 50.99
CA SER A 3 -5.16 12.59 50.04
C SER A 3 -5.83 11.23 50.29
N PRO A 4 -7.18 11.13 50.20
CA PRO A 4 -7.85 9.84 50.20
C PRO A 4 -7.37 9.01 49.00
N ALA A 5 -7.08 7.73 49.22
CA ALA A 5 -6.71 6.80 48.16
C ALA A 5 -7.77 6.82 47.04
N PRO A 6 -7.40 6.67 45.76
CA PRO A 6 -8.36 6.65 44.67
C PRO A 6 -9.26 5.42 44.80
N SER A 7 -10.46 5.59 45.35
CA SER A 7 -11.49 4.55 45.37
C SER A 7 -12.08 4.46 43.97
N VAL A 8 -11.83 3.35 43.28
CA VAL A 8 -12.47 3.05 41.99
C VAL A 8 -13.98 2.94 42.22
N PRO A 9 -14.83 3.70 41.51
CA PRO A 9 -16.27 3.67 41.73
C PRO A 9 -16.86 2.32 41.31
N ASP A 10 -17.79 1.80 42.11
CA ASP A 10 -18.41 0.46 41.96
C ASP A 10 -18.98 0.20 40.54
N THR A 11 -19.34 1.25 39.81
CA THR A 11 -19.87 1.19 38.44
C THR A 11 -18.82 0.89 37.37
N GLN A 12 -17.53 1.04 37.67
CA GLN A 12 -16.43 0.70 36.77
C GLN A 12 -15.98 -0.76 36.91
N LEU A 13 -16.51 -1.48 37.91
CA LEU A 13 -16.15 -2.87 38.19
C LEU A 13 -17.01 -3.88 37.40
N ASN A 14 -17.89 -3.41 36.50
CA ASN A 14 -18.81 -4.23 35.68
C ASN A 14 -19.57 -5.29 36.51
N LEU A 15 -19.85 -4.98 37.78
CA LEU A 15 -20.60 -5.85 38.69
C LEU A 15 -22.10 -5.76 38.35
N THR A 16 -22.81 -6.87 38.53
CA THR A 16 -24.27 -6.89 38.39
C THR A 16 -24.93 -6.07 39.51
N ALA A 17 -26.16 -5.59 39.31
CA ALA A 17 -26.83 -4.71 40.27
C ALA A 17 -26.96 -5.32 41.68
N ASP A 18 -27.17 -6.64 41.75
CA ASP A 18 -27.25 -7.39 43.01
C ASP A 18 -25.89 -7.48 43.71
N GLU A 19 -24.80 -7.62 42.96
CA GLU A 19 -23.44 -7.65 43.49
C GLU A 19 -22.99 -6.27 43.99
N ILE A 20 -23.39 -5.20 43.32
CA ILE A 20 -23.18 -3.82 43.80
C ILE A 20 -23.92 -3.60 45.12
N ALA A 21 -25.15 -4.10 45.24
CA ALA A 21 -25.91 -4.00 46.48
C ALA A 21 -25.23 -4.78 47.63
N LEU A 22 -24.71 -5.97 47.34
CA LEU A 22 -23.98 -6.81 48.28
C LEU A 22 -22.66 -6.17 48.73
N LEU A 23 -21.90 -5.60 47.79
CA LEU A 23 -20.65 -4.88 48.05
C LEU A 23 -20.89 -3.65 48.94
N ARG A 24 -21.91 -2.85 48.62
CA ARG A 24 -22.31 -1.70 49.44
C ARG A 24 -22.77 -2.12 50.82
N HIS A 25 -23.54 -3.20 50.93
CA HIS A 25 -23.98 -3.74 52.21
C HIS A 25 -22.78 -4.13 53.09
N HIS A 26 -21.77 -4.77 52.50
CA HIS A 26 -20.55 -5.16 53.21
C HIS A 26 -19.66 -3.97 53.57
N GLN A 27 -19.54 -2.94 52.72
CA GLN A 27 -18.84 -1.70 53.07
C GLN A 27 -19.48 -1.01 54.28
N VAL A 28 -20.81 -0.95 54.31
CA VAL A 28 -21.57 -0.41 55.46
C VAL A 28 -21.36 -1.27 56.70
N GLN A 29 -21.41 -2.60 56.57
CA GLN A 29 -21.25 -3.51 57.71
C GLN A 29 -19.82 -3.53 58.27
N ALA A 30 -18.81 -3.39 57.40
CA ALA A 30 -17.41 -3.20 57.79
C ALA A 30 -17.19 -1.84 58.46
N ALA A 31 -17.87 -0.79 58.00
CA ALA A 31 -17.85 0.51 58.66
C ALA A 31 -18.52 0.48 60.05
N VAL A 32 -19.57 -0.33 60.22
CA VAL A 32 -20.31 -0.50 61.48
C VAL A 32 -19.53 -1.35 62.48
N THR A 33 -18.92 -2.47 62.06
CA THR A 33 -18.07 -3.30 62.94
C THR A 33 -16.74 -2.63 63.29
N ALA A 34 -16.25 -1.73 62.45
CA ALA A 34 -15.05 -0.94 62.72
C ALA A 34 -15.29 0.25 63.67
N GLY A 35 -16.53 0.54 64.10
CA GLY A 35 -16.89 1.47 65.20
C GLY A 35 -16.32 2.90 65.16
N SER A 36 -15.60 3.27 64.11
CA SER A 36 -14.92 4.56 63.95
C SER A 36 -14.40 4.65 62.53
N SER A 37 -14.74 5.74 61.87
CA SER A 37 -14.20 6.18 60.58
C SER A 37 -12.70 6.52 60.70
N SER A 38 -11.87 5.53 61.02
CA SER A 38 -10.45 5.66 61.28
C SER A 38 -9.67 4.79 60.31
N SER A 39 -9.02 5.46 59.35
CA SER A 39 -8.03 4.87 58.44
C SER A 39 -6.93 4.09 59.18
N ARG A 40 -6.78 4.27 60.49
CA ARG A 40 -5.77 3.61 61.34
C ARG A 40 -6.22 2.24 61.86
N ALA A 41 -7.51 1.97 62.02
CA ALA A 41 -8.02 0.65 62.40
C ALA A 41 -7.98 -0.32 61.21
N ALA A 42 -8.42 0.14 60.03
CA ALA A 42 -8.29 -0.59 58.77
C ALA A 42 -6.81 -0.85 58.39
N SER A 43 -5.93 0.14 58.58
CA SER A 43 -4.49 -0.04 58.34
C SER A 43 -3.83 -0.97 59.36
N ARG A 44 -4.34 -1.13 60.59
CA ARG A 44 -3.81 -2.09 61.58
C ARG A 44 -4.25 -3.53 61.32
N ALA A 45 -5.48 -3.74 60.86
CA ALA A 45 -5.91 -5.05 60.35
C ALA A 45 -5.11 -5.45 59.10
N SER A 46 -4.86 -4.49 58.20
CA SER A 46 -4.05 -4.69 56.99
C SER A 46 -2.55 -4.92 57.29
N SER A 47 -1.96 -4.22 58.27
CA SER A 47 -0.51 -4.29 58.57
C SER A 47 -0.08 -5.37 59.57
N GLN A 48 -1.01 -6.03 60.28
CA GLN A 48 -0.71 -7.19 61.13
C GLN A 48 -0.99 -8.55 60.46
N GLY A 49 -1.31 -8.59 59.17
CA GLY A 49 -1.65 -9.86 58.49
C GLY A 49 -2.95 -10.50 58.99
N LEU A 50 -3.70 -9.79 59.84
CA LEU A 50 -5.04 -10.16 60.27
C LEU A 50 -6.05 -9.51 59.32
N LEU A 51 -5.96 -9.88 58.05
CA LEU A 51 -7.16 -9.93 57.23
C LEU A 51 -8.04 -10.95 57.94
N LEU A 52 -9.04 -10.45 58.69
CA LEU A 52 -10.15 -11.27 59.14
C LEU A 52 -10.80 -11.74 57.83
N LEU A 53 -10.30 -12.88 57.33
CA LEU A 53 -10.82 -13.61 56.19
C LEU A 53 -12.21 -14.09 56.62
N ASP A 54 -13.14 -13.15 56.68
CA ASP A 54 -14.52 -13.48 56.95
C ASP A 54 -14.94 -14.42 55.82
N THR A 55 -15.47 -15.58 56.19
CA THR A 55 -15.86 -16.66 55.27
C THR A 55 -16.76 -16.15 54.14
N THR A 56 -17.51 -15.08 54.39
CA THR A 56 -18.33 -14.35 53.41
C THR A 56 -17.52 -13.61 52.36
N SER A 57 -16.40 -12.96 52.72
CA SER A 57 -15.49 -12.28 51.79
C SER A 57 -14.76 -13.28 50.89
N LEU A 58 -14.37 -14.43 51.43
CA LEU A 58 -13.74 -15.51 50.69
C LEU A 58 -14.75 -16.18 49.74
N ALA A 59 -16.00 -16.35 50.19
CA ALA A 59 -17.10 -16.81 49.33
C ALA A 59 -17.46 -15.81 48.22
N ALA A 60 -17.40 -14.50 48.49
CA ALA A 60 -17.61 -13.47 47.47
C ALA A 60 -16.50 -13.47 46.42
N LEU A 61 -15.25 -13.62 46.85
CA LEU A 61 -14.10 -13.72 45.94
C LEU A 61 -14.18 -14.99 45.08
N GLY A 62 -14.59 -16.13 45.67
CA GLY A 62 -14.87 -17.37 44.94
C GLY A 62 -15.89 -17.17 43.82
N ARG A 63 -17.06 -16.59 44.14
CA ARG A 63 -18.09 -16.28 43.14
C ARG A 63 -17.61 -15.35 42.03
N HIS A 64 -16.82 -14.34 42.38
CA HIS A 64 -16.22 -13.44 41.39
C HIS A 64 -15.24 -14.17 40.47
N PHE A 65 -14.39 -15.06 40.99
CA PHE A 65 -13.51 -15.87 40.15
C PHE A 65 -14.28 -16.85 39.25
N ASP A 66 -15.38 -17.43 39.73
CA ASP A 66 -16.23 -18.30 38.91
C ASP A 66 -16.89 -17.51 37.77
N HIS A 67 -17.40 -16.31 38.05
CA HIS A 67 -17.96 -15.43 37.03
C HIS A 67 -16.91 -14.98 36.01
N LEU A 68 -15.73 -14.55 36.47
CA LEU A 68 -14.62 -14.15 35.61
C LEU A 68 -14.16 -15.32 34.72
N THR A 69 -14.08 -16.54 35.28
CA THR A 69 -13.71 -17.74 34.52
C THR A 69 -14.76 -18.06 33.45
N SER A 70 -16.04 -17.96 33.80
CA SER A 70 -17.15 -18.12 32.85
C SER A 70 -17.09 -17.08 31.72
N GLN A 71 -16.86 -15.81 32.07
CA GLN A 71 -16.76 -14.72 31.11
C GLN A 71 -15.54 -14.87 30.19
N ILE A 72 -14.38 -15.27 30.72
CA ILE A 72 -13.19 -15.55 29.91
C ILE A 72 -13.48 -16.71 28.94
N SER A 73 -14.13 -17.77 29.41
CA SER A 73 -14.47 -18.93 28.57
C SER A 73 -15.38 -18.52 27.42
N ALA A 74 -16.47 -17.80 27.70
CA ALA A 74 -17.38 -17.29 26.67
C ALA A 74 -16.67 -16.36 25.67
N ARG A 75 -15.73 -15.54 26.13
CA ARG A 75 -14.96 -14.65 25.26
C ARG A 75 -13.94 -15.40 24.39
N LEU A 76 -13.35 -16.47 24.92
CA LEU A 76 -12.46 -17.35 24.14
C LEU A 76 -13.23 -18.05 23.03
N ASP A 77 -14.42 -18.57 23.32
CA ASP A 77 -15.28 -19.21 22.33
C ASP A 77 -15.66 -18.21 21.22
N TYR A 78 -16.10 -17.01 21.60
CA TYR A 78 -16.40 -15.95 20.64
C TYR A 78 -15.19 -15.56 19.78
N LEU A 79 -14.01 -15.37 20.39
CA LEU A 79 -12.79 -15.03 19.65
C LEU A 79 -12.35 -16.15 18.71
N SER A 80 -12.54 -17.41 19.10
CA SER A 80 -12.25 -18.57 18.26
C SER A 80 -13.16 -18.60 17.03
N GLU A 81 -14.46 -18.39 17.21
CA GLU A 81 -15.42 -18.32 16.10
C GLU A 81 -15.10 -17.14 15.16
N GLN A 82 -14.85 -15.95 15.72
CA GLN A 82 -14.48 -14.77 14.93
C GLN A 82 -13.17 -14.99 14.16
N SER A 83 -12.19 -15.66 14.76
CA SER A 83 -10.92 -15.97 14.08
C SER A 83 -11.14 -16.92 12.91
N ALA A 84 -12.03 -17.91 13.04
CA ALA A 84 -12.37 -18.81 11.95
C ALA A 84 -13.07 -18.07 10.78
N ILE A 85 -13.99 -17.15 11.09
CA ILE A 85 -14.69 -16.32 10.09
C ILE A 85 -13.69 -15.43 9.34
N VAL A 86 -12.80 -14.75 10.07
CA VAL A 86 -11.79 -13.86 9.46
C VAL A 86 -10.81 -14.66 8.61
N ALA A 87 -10.38 -15.83 9.07
CA ALA A 87 -9.52 -16.71 8.28
C ALA A 87 -10.20 -17.10 6.97
N GLN A 88 -11.47 -17.50 7.01
CA GLN A 88 -12.24 -17.84 5.80
C GLN A 88 -12.37 -16.66 4.85
N GLN A 89 -12.76 -15.48 5.34
CA GLN A 89 -12.83 -14.26 4.53
C GLN A 89 -11.48 -13.90 3.90
N GLN A 90 -10.38 -14.09 4.63
CA GLN A 90 -9.04 -13.84 4.12
C GLN A 90 -8.68 -14.83 3.01
N TYR A 91 -9.05 -16.11 3.13
CA TYR A 91 -8.87 -17.08 2.06
C TYR A 91 -9.68 -16.72 0.81
N ASP A 92 -10.94 -16.31 0.97
CA ASP A 92 -11.80 -15.90 -0.14
C ASP A 92 -11.26 -14.64 -0.85
N ASN A 93 -10.84 -13.63 -0.08
CA ASN A 93 -10.25 -12.40 -0.61
C ASN A 93 -8.93 -12.67 -1.35
N ALA A 94 -8.06 -13.50 -0.77
CA ALA A 94 -6.80 -13.90 -1.41
C ALA A 94 -7.07 -14.69 -2.70
N GLY A 95 -8.05 -15.60 -2.68
CA GLY A 95 -8.48 -16.36 -3.86
C GLY A 95 -8.95 -15.45 -4.99
N ASN A 96 -9.84 -14.48 -4.69
CA ASN A 96 -10.32 -13.53 -5.70
C ASN A 96 -9.18 -12.63 -6.23
N ALA A 97 -8.26 -12.19 -5.36
CA ALA A 97 -7.11 -11.39 -5.78
C ALA A 97 -6.19 -12.16 -6.75
N ILE A 98 -5.99 -13.47 -6.54
CA ILE A 98 -5.22 -14.31 -7.46
C ILE A 98 -5.92 -14.40 -8.82
N VAL A 99 -7.23 -14.66 -8.85
CA VAL A 99 -7.99 -14.74 -10.12
C VAL A 99 -7.93 -13.42 -10.89
N MET A 100 -8.03 -12.28 -10.20
CA MET A 100 -7.87 -10.97 -10.82
C MET A 100 -6.46 -10.75 -11.34
N ALA A 101 -5.44 -11.17 -10.60
CA ALA A 101 -4.04 -11.08 -11.03
C ALA A 101 -3.78 -11.93 -12.29
N ASP A 102 -4.33 -13.14 -12.36
CA ASP A 102 -4.19 -14.02 -13.53
C ASP A 102 -4.83 -13.40 -14.78
N ALA A 103 -5.99 -12.76 -14.64
CA ALA A 103 -6.64 -12.05 -15.74
C ALA A 103 -5.81 -10.86 -16.24
N GLU A 104 -5.19 -10.11 -15.31
CA GLU A 104 -4.32 -8.99 -15.68
C GLU A 104 -3.00 -9.47 -16.31
N ILE A 105 -2.43 -10.58 -15.83
CA ILE A 105 -1.26 -11.23 -16.44
C ILE A 105 -1.56 -11.64 -17.88
N ALA A 106 -2.72 -12.26 -18.14
CA ALA A 106 -3.14 -12.62 -19.49
C ALA A 106 -3.26 -11.38 -20.39
N ARG A 107 -3.87 -10.31 -19.89
CA ARG A 107 -3.94 -9.02 -20.59
C ARG A 107 -2.55 -8.45 -20.90
N PHE A 108 -1.60 -8.52 -19.98
CA PHE A 108 -0.24 -8.06 -20.23
C PHE A 108 0.46 -8.89 -21.31
N HIS A 109 0.29 -10.22 -21.31
CA HIS A 109 0.81 -11.07 -22.37
C HIS A 109 0.22 -10.74 -23.74
N ASP A 110 -1.07 -10.44 -23.81
CA ASP A 110 -1.72 -10.00 -25.06
C ASP A 110 -1.18 -8.65 -25.54
N ILE A 111 -0.96 -7.70 -24.62
CA ILE A 111 -0.36 -6.40 -24.94
C ILE A 111 1.07 -6.58 -25.47
N LEU A 112 1.89 -7.41 -24.82
CA LEU A 112 3.26 -7.68 -25.28
C LEU A 112 3.26 -8.27 -26.68
N ARG A 113 2.37 -9.22 -26.96
CA ARG A 113 2.21 -9.78 -28.31
C ARG A 113 1.81 -8.72 -29.33
N GLN A 114 0.89 -7.81 -28.98
CA GLN A 114 0.51 -6.69 -29.86
C GLN A 114 1.68 -5.73 -30.11
N ILE A 115 2.53 -5.49 -29.11
CA ILE A 115 3.74 -4.67 -29.26
C ILE A 115 4.72 -5.34 -30.25
N ASP A 116 4.95 -6.64 -30.12
CA ASP A 116 5.82 -7.39 -31.04
C ASP A 116 5.28 -7.36 -32.49
N GLU A 117 3.96 -7.48 -32.66
CA GLU A 117 3.31 -7.35 -33.97
C GLU A 117 3.48 -5.94 -34.55
N LEU A 118 3.33 -4.90 -33.72
CA LEU A 118 3.58 -3.52 -34.14
C LEU A 118 5.05 -3.28 -34.53
N GLU A 119 6.01 -3.94 -33.88
CA GLU A 119 7.42 -3.84 -34.25
C GLU A 119 7.67 -4.38 -35.66
N LEU A 120 7.07 -5.52 -36.01
CA LEU A 120 7.13 -6.07 -37.37
C LEU A 120 6.51 -5.12 -38.40
N ASP A 121 5.39 -4.48 -38.05
CA ASP A 121 4.75 -3.48 -38.91
C ASP A 121 5.63 -2.23 -39.09
N PHE A 122 6.32 -1.77 -38.04
CA PHE A 122 7.26 -0.66 -38.16
C PHE A 122 8.46 -0.99 -39.05
N ASP A 123 8.96 -2.22 -38.98
CA ASP A 123 10.01 -2.70 -39.89
C ASP A 123 9.52 -2.75 -41.34
N ARG A 124 8.27 -3.17 -41.57
CA ARG A 124 7.64 -3.11 -42.89
C ARG A 124 7.52 -1.68 -43.41
N ILE A 125 7.12 -0.73 -42.56
CA ILE A 125 7.05 0.70 -42.90
C ILE A 125 8.44 1.25 -43.22
N ARG A 126 9.49 0.85 -42.47
CA ARG A 126 10.87 1.23 -42.78
C ARG A 126 11.28 0.72 -44.16
N HIS A 127 10.99 -0.54 -44.48
CA HIS A 127 11.29 -1.10 -45.80
C HIS A 127 10.57 -0.36 -46.94
N ILE A 128 9.28 -0.02 -46.76
CA ILE A 128 8.52 0.77 -47.74
C ILE A 128 9.17 2.16 -47.92
N ARG A 129 9.60 2.81 -46.84
CA ARG A 129 10.28 4.10 -46.91
C ARG A 129 11.56 4.03 -47.74
N ASP A 130 12.34 2.96 -47.59
CA ASP A 130 13.57 2.75 -48.36
C ASP A 130 13.27 2.52 -49.85
N ILE A 131 12.21 1.77 -50.17
CA ILE A 131 11.72 1.61 -51.53
C ILE A 131 11.34 2.97 -52.13
N VAL A 132 10.54 3.78 -51.43
CA VAL A 132 10.13 5.12 -51.90
C VAL A 132 11.33 6.04 -52.13
N ARG A 133 12.34 5.99 -51.25
CA ARG A 133 13.61 6.71 -51.44
C ARG A 133 14.33 6.27 -52.73
N SER A 134 14.41 4.96 -52.97
CA SER A 134 15.03 4.43 -54.19
C SER A 134 14.29 4.84 -55.47
N TYR A 135 12.96 4.87 -55.45
CA TYR A 135 12.15 5.35 -56.58
C TYR A 135 12.34 6.84 -56.81
N ARG A 136 12.37 7.64 -55.74
CA ARG A 136 12.65 9.08 -55.84
C ARG A 136 14.01 9.33 -56.49
N GLN A 137 15.06 8.62 -56.07
CA GLN A 137 16.38 8.72 -56.68
C GLN A 137 16.35 8.35 -58.18
N ARG A 138 15.68 7.26 -58.55
CA ARG A 138 15.55 6.84 -59.97
C ARG A 138 14.81 7.88 -60.82
N VAL A 139 13.80 8.53 -60.26
CA VAL A 139 13.07 9.62 -60.95
C VAL A 139 13.98 10.84 -61.12
N GLU A 140 14.71 11.25 -60.08
CA GLU A 140 15.67 12.36 -60.15
C GLU A 140 16.78 12.08 -61.17
N GLU A 141 17.30 10.84 -61.25
CA GLU A 141 18.28 10.43 -62.27
C GLU A 141 17.69 10.46 -63.69
N MET A 142 16.45 10.02 -63.87
CA MET A 142 15.74 10.05 -65.16
C MET A 142 15.45 11.49 -65.60
N GLU A 143 15.01 12.35 -64.69
CA GLU A 143 14.79 13.78 -64.93
C GLU A 143 16.10 14.45 -65.36
N GLN A 144 17.21 14.19 -64.67
CA GLN A 144 18.52 14.68 -65.09
C GLN A 144 18.96 14.15 -66.46
N ALA A 145 18.67 12.90 -66.78
CA ALA A 145 18.99 12.33 -68.10
C ALA A 145 18.14 13.00 -69.20
N VAL A 146 16.86 13.25 -68.94
CA VAL A 146 15.97 13.99 -69.85
C VAL A 146 16.45 15.43 -70.02
N ASP A 147 16.74 16.14 -68.94
CA ASP A 147 17.28 17.51 -68.98
C ASP A 147 18.60 17.58 -69.75
N ARG A 148 19.52 16.64 -69.54
CA ARG A 148 20.78 16.53 -70.32
C ARG A 148 20.52 16.25 -71.79
N SER A 149 19.54 15.41 -72.12
CA SER A 149 19.17 15.12 -73.51
C SER A 149 18.48 16.31 -74.19
N ALA A 150 17.65 17.06 -73.47
CA ALA A 150 16.97 18.26 -73.94
C ALA A 150 17.96 19.43 -74.14
N SER A 151 18.94 19.57 -73.25
CA SER A 151 20.02 20.57 -73.36
C SER A 151 21.13 20.17 -74.37
N GLY A 152 21.18 18.91 -74.80
CA GLY A 152 22.03 18.44 -75.90
C GLY A 152 21.60 18.91 -77.30
N HIS A 153 20.35 19.37 -77.48
CA HIS A 153 19.82 19.78 -78.79
C HIS A 153 19.99 21.28 -79.12
N THR A 154 20.59 22.09 -78.24
CA THR A 154 20.79 23.54 -78.47
C THR A 154 22.26 23.98 -78.50
N SER A 155 23.23 23.06 -78.45
CA SER A 155 24.66 23.39 -78.48
C SER A 155 25.32 23.13 -79.84
N GLY A 156 24.74 23.70 -80.89
CA GLY A 156 25.50 24.11 -82.06
C GLY A 156 25.83 25.59 -81.94
N SER A 157 27.13 25.93 -81.90
CA SER A 157 27.70 27.29 -82.05
C SER A 157 28.10 28.04 -80.78
N ARG A 158 29.35 27.85 -80.33
CA ARG A 158 30.44 28.86 -80.39
C ARG A 158 31.58 28.54 -79.42
N HIS A 159 32.65 27.95 -79.96
CA HIS A 159 33.98 28.06 -79.38
C HIS A 159 34.45 29.52 -79.48
N ARG A 160 34.75 30.16 -78.34
CA ARG A 160 35.59 31.35 -78.33
C ARG A 160 36.65 31.22 -77.24
N HIS A 161 37.89 31.04 -77.69
CA HIS A 161 39.08 31.13 -76.85
C HIS A 161 39.15 32.50 -76.16
N ARG A 162 39.45 32.49 -74.86
CA ARG A 162 40.03 33.66 -74.19
C ARG A 162 41.07 33.20 -73.18
N HIS A 163 42.33 33.41 -73.53
CA HIS A 163 43.47 33.43 -72.62
C HIS A 163 43.38 34.67 -71.71
N HIS A 164 43.72 34.53 -70.42
CA HIS A 164 44.86 35.20 -69.75
C HIS A 164 44.70 35.30 -68.23
N HIS A 165 45.83 35.07 -67.53
CA HIS A 165 46.31 35.68 -66.27
C HIS A 165 45.45 35.53 -65.00
N GLU A 166 45.96 35.34 -63.78
CA GLU A 166 47.29 35.12 -63.19
C GLU A 166 47.04 34.89 -61.69
N SER A 167 47.99 34.21 -61.02
CA SER A 167 48.38 34.37 -59.60
C SER A 167 47.29 34.29 -58.50
N SER A 168 47.32 33.27 -57.64
CA SER A 168 48.10 33.24 -56.38
C SER A 168 47.29 33.67 -55.15
N GLY A 169 47.31 32.83 -54.10
CA GLY A 169 46.97 33.23 -52.72
C GLY A 169 45.83 32.42 -52.11
N SER A 170 46.10 31.26 -51.51
CA SER A 170 46.48 31.12 -50.09
C SER A 170 45.28 31.08 -49.12
N SER A 171 44.87 29.83 -48.85
CA SER A 171 44.79 29.20 -47.52
C SER A 171 44.00 29.83 -46.34
N ARG A 172 43.28 28.91 -45.67
CA ARG A 172 42.88 28.86 -44.24
C ARG A 172 41.71 29.72 -43.77
N ARG A 173 40.66 29.03 -43.27
CA ARG A 173 40.36 29.09 -41.83
C ARG A 173 39.43 27.98 -41.32
N HIS A 174 39.79 27.51 -40.12
CA HIS A 174 39.12 26.53 -39.27
C HIS A 174 37.75 26.99 -38.76
N ARG A 175 36.84 26.01 -38.60
CA ARG A 175 35.67 26.07 -37.73
C ARG A 175 36.08 25.89 -36.26
N ARG A 176 35.47 26.68 -35.38
CA ARG A 176 35.04 26.26 -34.03
C ARG A 176 33.53 26.27 -34.02
#